data_AF-A0A523TEU5-F1
#
_entry.id   AF-A0A523TEU5-F1
#
_cell.length_a   1.000
_cell.length_b   1.000
_cell.length_c   1.000
_cell.angle_alpha   90.00
_cell.angle_beta   90.00
_cell.angle_gamma   90.00
#
_symmetry.space_group_name_H-M   'P 1'
#
loop_
_entity.id
_entity.type
_entity.pdbx_description
1 polymer ?
#
loop_
_entity_poly.entity_id
_entity_poly.type
_entity_poly.pdbx_seq_one_letter_code
_entity_poly.pdbx_strand_id
1 'polypeptide(L)'
;MGLTPTDITTYDLPTDNFTKGDLNRTVQLIRDPRYQKPYLQKELKVFMQLKKKAEQQSLTSKSLTFVVDEYLPAKFKEIEKMQKDGEI
;
A
#
# COMPACT_ATOMS: atom_id res chain seq x y z
N MET A 1 9.84 -0.82 -0.88
CA MET A 1 9.30 -0.23 0.37
C MET A 1 8.50 0.99 -0.02
N GLY A 2 7.30 1.22 0.54
CA GLY A 2 6.44 2.33 0.14
C GLY A 2 5.05 2.27 0.78
N LEU A 3 4.18 3.21 0.39
CA LEU A 3 2.77 3.23 0.80
C LEU A 3 2.02 2.11 0.08
N THR A 4 1.42 1.21 0.86
CA THR A 4 0.65 0.07 0.36
C THR A 4 -0.85 0.32 0.50
N PRO A 5 -1.69 -0.34 -0.31
CA PRO A 5 -3.15 -0.26 -0.22
C PRO A 5 -3.70 -0.51 1.19
N THR A 6 -3.15 -1.48 1.93
CA THR A 6 -3.54 -1.76 3.31
C THR A 6 -3.28 -0.58 4.25
N ASP A 7 -2.20 0.18 4.03
CA ASP A 7 -1.84 1.34 4.86
C ASP A 7 -2.92 2.44 4.81
N ILE A 8 -3.66 2.56 3.70
CA ILE A 8 -4.75 3.52 3.53
C ILE A 8 -5.78 3.36 4.64
N THR A 9 -6.19 2.12 4.91
CA THR A 9 -7.15 1.81 5.96
C THR A 9 -6.53 1.77 7.35
N THR A 10 -5.31 1.22 7.48
CA THR A 10 -4.60 1.12 8.76
C THR A 10 -4.40 2.49 9.39
N TYR A 11 -4.10 3.49 8.56
CA TYR A 11 -3.84 4.84 9.00
C TYR A 11 -4.92 5.83 8.58
N ASP A 12 -6.11 5.41 8.16
CA ASP A 12 -7.23 6.30 7.81
C ASP A 12 -6.77 7.53 6.98
N LEU A 13 -6.03 7.27 5.91
CA LEU A 13 -5.39 8.33 5.14
C LEU A 13 -6.42 9.06 4.26
N PRO A 14 -6.22 10.36 4.00
CA PRO A 14 -6.93 11.05 2.92
C PRO A 14 -6.79 10.31 1.59
N THR A 15 -7.92 10.03 0.94
CA THR A 15 -7.96 9.27 -0.32
C THR A 15 -8.73 9.99 -1.41
N ASP A 16 -8.30 9.72 -2.64
CA ASP A 16 -9.08 9.96 -3.85
C ASP A 16 -9.69 8.67 -4.39
N ASN A 17 -10.84 8.80 -5.06
CA ASN A 17 -11.45 7.69 -5.77
C ASN A 17 -10.62 7.30 -6.99
N PHE A 18 -10.63 6.00 -7.32
CA PHE A 18 -10.03 5.52 -8.55
C PHE A 18 -10.72 6.10 -9.78
N THR A 19 -9.89 6.42 -10.77
CA THR A 19 -10.36 6.65 -12.14
C THR A 19 -10.57 5.32 -12.86
N LYS A 20 -11.21 5.36 -14.03
CA LYS A 20 -11.30 4.18 -14.93
C LYS A 20 -9.91 3.66 -15.32
N GLY A 21 -8.92 4.55 -15.48
CA GLY A 21 -7.54 4.19 -15.76
C GLY A 21 -6.90 3.41 -14.62
N ASP A 22 -7.12 3.85 -13.37
CA ASP A 22 -6.59 3.20 -12.16
C ASP A 22 -7.13 1.78 -12.00
N LEU A 23 -8.44 1.59 -12.24
CA LEU A 23 -9.08 0.26 -12.23
C LEU A 23 -8.47 -0.67 -13.29
N ASN A 24 -8.39 -0.19 -14.54
CA ASN A 24 -7.85 -0.98 -15.65
C ASN A 24 -6.38 -1.34 -15.41
N ARG A 25 -5.60 -0.39 -14.88
CA ARG A 25 -4.18 -0.62 -14.58
C ARG A 25 -4.01 -1.67 -13.49
N THR A 26 -4.79 -1.59 -12.42
CA THR A 26 -4.71 -2.55 -11.32
C THR A 26 -5.06 -3.96 -11.78
N VAL A 27 -6.08 -4.12 -12.64
CA VAL A 27 -6.42 -5.41 -13.26
C VAL A 27 -5.28 -5.96 -14.14
N GLN A 28 -4.60 -5.09 -14.90
CA GLN A 28 -3.42 -5.50 -15.69
C GLN A 28 -2.28 -5.97 -14.79
N LEU A 29 -2.00 -5.24 -13.70
CA LEU A 29 -0.95 -5.59 -12.74
C LEU A 29 -1.22 -6.94 -12.05
N ILE A 30 -2.47 -7.24 -11.71
CA ILE A 30 -2.85 -8.54 -11.12
C ILE A 30 -2.46 -9.70 -12.05
N ARG A 31 -2.58 -9.53 -13.37
CA ARG A 31 -2.27 -10.56 -14.37
C ARG A 31 -0.79 -10.57 -14.80
N ASP A 32 -0.02 -9.55 -14.44
CA ASP A 32 1.36 -9.39 -14.86
C ASP A 32 2.26 -10.42 -14.11
N PRO A 33 3.07 -11.22 -14.82
CA PRO A 33 3.96 -12.21 -14.21
C PRO A 33 4.93 -11.62 -13.17
N ARG A 34 5.29 -10.35 -13.30
CA ARG A 34 6.21 -9.65 -12.37
C ARG A 34 5.58 -9.40 -11.00
N TYR A 35 4.25 -9.44 -10.91
CA TYR A 35 3.49 -9.13 -9.71
C TYR A 35 2.87 -10.37 -9.07
N GLN A 36 3.34 -11.59 -9.41
CA GLN A 36 2.76 -12.84 -8.91
C GLN A 36 3.23 -13.25 -7.51
N LYS A 37 4.14 -12.49 -6.88
CA LYS A 37 4.53 -12.75 -5.50
C LYS A 37 3.30 -12.63 -4.57
N PRO A 38 3.12 -13.52 -3.58
CA PRO A 38 1.92 -13.56 -2.74
C PRO A 38 1.56 -12.22 -2.09
N TYR A 39 2.56 -11.51 -1.53
CA TYR A 39 2.33 -10.22 -0.88
C TYR A 39 1.86 -9.14 -1.87
N LEU A 40 2.39 -9.11 -3.10
CA LEU A 40 1.95 -8.16 -4.14
C LEU A 40 0.52 -8.43 -4.56
N GLN A 41 0.17 -9.71 -4.76
CA GLN A 41 -1.19 -10.10 -5.12
C GLN A 41 -2.20 -9.78 -4.01
N LYS A 42 -1.81 -9.94 -2.74
CA LYS A 42 -2.62 -9.54 -1.59
C LYS A 42 -2.92 -8.04 -1.64
N GLU A 43 -1.89 -7.21 -1.76
CA GLU A 43 -2.06 -5.76 -1.80
C GLU A 43 -2.85 -5.29 -3.01
N LEU A 44 -2.61 -5.84 -4.21
CA LEU A 44 -3.37 -5.51 -5.41
C LEU A 44 -4.87 -5.86 -5.27
N LYS A 45 -5.20 -6.97 -4.60
CA LYS A 45 -6.59 -7.34 -4.30
C LYS A 45 -7.23 -6.36 -3.32
N VAL A 46 -6.52 -5.97 -2.26
CA VAL A 46 -6.98 -4.92 -1.33
C VAL A 46 -7.23 -3.62 -2.09
N PHE A 47 -6.33 -3.24 -2.99
CA PHE A 47 -6.48 -2.02 -3.79
C PHE A 47 -7.72 -2.04 -4.69
N MET A 48 -8.01 -3.20 -5.31
CA MET A 48 -9.23 -3.40 -6.10
C MET A 48 -10.51 -3.40 -5.28
N GLN A 49 -10.46 -3.85 -4.02
CA GLN A 49 -11.60 -3.81 -3.10
C GLN A 49 -11.86 -2.39 -2.61
N LEU A 50 -10.80 -1.66 -2.24
CA LEU A 50 -10.91 -0.28 -1.76
C LEU A 50 -11.33 0.70 -2.86
N LYS A 51 -10.80 0.54 -4.09
CA LYS A 51 -11.00 1.47 -5.22
C LYS A 51 -10.69 2.93 -4.87
N LYS A 52 -9.75 3.11 -3.95
CA LYS A 52 -9.30 4.39 -3.40
C LYS A 52 -7.77 4.42 -3.40
N LYS A 53 -7.19 5.56 -3.74
CA LYS A 53 -5.74 5.81 -3.71
C LYS A 53 -5.42 6.90 -2.71
N ALA A 54 -4.24 6.83 -2.11
CA ALA A 54 -3.71 7.87 -1.25
C ALA A 54 -2.36 8.32 -1.79
N GLU A 55 -2.12 9.63 -1.77
CA GLU A 55 -0.83 10.22 -2.10
C GLU A 55 0.15 10.05 -0.93
N GLN A 56 1.45 9.97 -1.17
CA GLN A 56 2.42 9.86 -0.06
C GLN A 56 2.38 11.06 0.88
N GLN A 57 2.05 12.24 0.35
CA GLN A 57 1.85 13.47 1.14
C GLN A 57 0.68 13.34 2.14
N SER A 58 -0.25 12.41 1.92
CA SER A 58 -1.36 12.17 2.86
C SER A 58 -0.88 11.71 4.25
N LEU A 59 0.32 11.13 4.36
CA LEU A 59 0.87 10.71 5.65
C LEU A 59 1.16 11.90 6.58
N THR A 60 1.50 13.07 6.04
CA THR A 60 1.76 14.27 6.86
C THR A 60 0.49 14.97 7.31
N SER A 61 -0.68 14.58 6.80
CA SER A 61 -1.96 15.14 7.22
C SER A 61 -2.30 14.87 8.69
N LYS A 62 -1.71 13.80 9.27
CA LYS A 62 -1.90 13.45 10.68
C LYS A 62 -1.10 14.32 11.64
N SER A 63 0.19 14.48 11.35
CA SER A 63 1.13 15.31 12.11
C SER A 63 2.42 15.42 11.31
N LEU A 64 3.16 16.52 11.50
CA LEU A 64 4.46 16.74 10.87
C LEU A 64 5.47 15.62 11.22
N THR A 65 5.35 15.01 12.40
CA THR A 65 6.28 13.99 12.88
C THR A 65 5.81 12.55 12.67
N PHE A 66 4.53 12.34 12.32
CA PHE A 66 3.91 11.00 12.21
C PHE A 66 4.69 10.06 11.28
N VAL A 67 5.21 10.58 10.17
CA VAL A 67 5.99 9.80 9.20
C VAL A 67 7.24 9.20 9.85
N VAL A 68 7.94 10.01 10.64
CA VAL A 68 9.24 9.67 11.24
C VAL A 68 9.06 8.81 12.48
N ASP A 69 8.10 9.17 13.33
CA ASP A 69 7.95 8.57 14.64
C ASP A 69 7.14 7.26 14.60
N GLU A 70 6.18 7.15 13.68
CA GLU A 70 5.23 6.04 13.65
C GLU A 70 5.32 5.22 12.36
N TYR A 71 5.08 5.85 11.21
CA TYR A 71 4.87 5.13 9.95
C TYR A 71 6.12 4.39 9.46
N LEU A 72 7.26 5.09 9.32
CA LEU A 72 8.48 4.48 8.83
C LEU A 72 9.01 3.36 9.76
N PRO A 73 9.12 3.57 11.09
CA PRO A 73 9.52 2.50 12.00
C PRO A 73 8.61 1.27 11.94
N ALA A 74 7.29 1.47 11.85
CA ALA A 74 6.35 0.36 11.70
C ALA A 74 6.56 -0.39 10.37
N LYS A 75 6.75 0.34 9.27
CA LYS A 75 6.93 -0.26 7.94
C LYS A 75 8.23 -1.06 7.83
N PHE A 76 9.32 -0.58 8.44
CA PHE A 76 10.58 -1.34 8.47
C PHE A 76 10.42 -2.66 9.23
N LYS A 77 9.77 -2.65 10.40
CA LYS A 77 9.49 -3.86 11.17
C LYS A 77 8.63 -4.86 10.40
N GLU A 78 7.62 -4.37 9.66
CA GLU A 78 6.79 -5.22 8.79
C GLU A 78 7.65 -5.92 7.72
N ILE A 79 8.53 -5.17 7.06
CA ILE A 79 9.39 -5.72 6.01
C ILE A 79 10.41 -6.71 6.58
N GLU A 80 11.04 -6.40 7.71
CA GLU A 80 11.95 -7.32 8.40
C GLU A 80 11.26 -8.63 8.76
N LYS A 81 10.00 -8.55 9.20
CA LYS A 81 9.18 -9.73 9.49
C LYS A 81 8.92 -10.55 8.22
N MET A 82 8.45 -9.91 7.15
CA MET A 82 8.18 -10.59 5.88
C MET A 82 9.43 -11.23 5.27
N GLN A 83 10.61 -10.62 5.45
CA GLN A 83 11.90 -11.21 5.04
C GLN A 83 12.24 -12.46 5.86
N LYS A 84 12.01 -12.44 7.18
CA LYS A 84 12.19 -13.62 8.05
C LYS A 84 11.23 -14.74 7.68
N ASP A 85 10.01 -14.39 7.29
CA ASP A 85 8.96 -15.34 6.91
C ASP A 85 9.15 -15.85 5.45
N GLY A 86 10.12 -15.31 4.71
CA GLY A 86 10.41 -15.70 3.32
C GLY A 86 9.37 -15.22 2.30
N GLU A 87 8.55 -14.22 2.65
CA GLU A 87 7.50 -13.68 1.80
C GLU A 87 7.99 -12.66 0.76
N ILE A 88 9.17 -12.05 0.99
CA ILE A 88 9.80 -11.10 0.05
C ILE A 88 11.26 -11.42 -0.25
#